data_AF-A0A497KSE5-F1
#
_entry.id   AF-A0A497KSE5-F1
#
_cell.length_a   1.000
_cell.length_b   1.000
_cell.length_c   1.000
_cell.angle_alpha   90.00
_cell.angle_beta   90.00
_cell.angle_gamma   90.00
#
_symmetry.space_group_name_H-M   'P 1'
#
loop_
_entity.id
_entity.type
_entity.pdbx_description
1 polymer ?
#
loop_
_entity_poly.entity_id
_entity_poly.type
_entity_poly.pdbx_seq_one_letter_code
_entity_poly.pdbx_strand_id
1 'polypeptide(L)'
;MDENLAKKLEPKASKPDARVQVLEEVTNKKIETWIFLGPIIPFINDDQENIKKIIKVAEKNKSKILYDKLNLKKWVLDSLKQFLEKEKPGLTELLPKILHPHSTYWLEKSKNIETMCKKAGVECKPAFPYV
;
A
#
# COMPACT_ATOMS: atom_id res chain seq x y z
N MET A 1 3.59 -4.79 6.23
CA MET A 1 4.07 -5.43 7.48
C MET A 1 4.77 -6.76 7.23
N ASP A 2 4.80 -7.28 6.00
CA ASP A 2 5.58 -8.47 5.64
C ASP A 2 7.06 -8.11 5.38
N GLU A 3 7.98 -8.59 6.24
CA GLU A 3 9.41 -8.34 6.08
C GLU A 3 10.02 -9.01 4.84
N ASN A 4 9.55 -10.20 4.46
CA ASN A 4 10.08 -10.94 3.33
C ASN A 4 9.72 -10.22 2.03
N LEU A 5 8.47 -9.78 1.90
CA LEU A 5 8.04 -8.98 0.77
C LEU A 5 8.75 -7.62 0.73
N ALA A 6 8.90 -6.95 1.87
CA ALA A 6 9.62 -5.68 1.95
C ALA A 6 11.07 -5.80 1.46
N LYS A 7 11.79 -6.87 1.83
CA LYS A 7 13.16 -7.12 1.35
C LYS A 7 13.24 -7.37 -0.15
N LYS A 8 12.22 -7.98 -0.75
CA LYS A 8 12.20 -8.23 -2.20
C LYS A 8 11.91 -6.96 -2.99
N LEU A 9 10.96 -6.14 -2.53
CA LEU A 9 10.56 -4.90 -3.20
C LEU A 9 11.55 -3.74 -2.96
N GLU A 10 12.00 -3.58 -1.72
CA GLU A 10 12.77 -2.44 -1.25
C GLU A 10 13.98 -2.92 -0.40
N PRO A 11 14.92 -3.69 -0.96
CA PRO A 11 15.97 -4.40 -0.19
C PRO A 11 16.86 -3.49 0.67
N LYS A 12 16.99 -2.21 0.28
CA LYS A 12 17.81 -1.21 0.98
C LYS A 12 17.01 -0.31 1.92
N ALA A 13 15.68 -0.45 1.95
CA ALA A 13 14.83 0.35 2.82
C ALA A 13 14.82 -0.21 4.25
N SER A 14 14.49 0.66 5.20
CA SER A 14 14.26 0.26 6.59
C SER A 14 13.16 -0.79 6.68
N LYS A 15 13.35 -1.77 7.59
CA LYS A 15 12.34 -2.79 7.89
C LYS A 15 11.01 -2.14 8.30
N PRO A 16 9.86 -2.79 8.02
CA PRO A 16 8.56 -2.28 8.44
C PRO A 16 8.51 -1.89 9.92
N ASP A 17 8.99 -2.74 10.83
CA ASP A 17 8.92 -2.47 12.27
C ASP A 17 9.78 -1.27 12.69
N ALA A 18 10.94 -1.07 12.07
CA ALA A 18 11.77 0.11 12.30
C ALA A 18 11.07 1.40 11.83
N ARG A 19 10.32 1.35 10.71
CA ARG A 19 9.49 2.48 10.26
C ARG A 19 8.37 2.78 11.26
N VAL A 20 7.76 1.75 11.84
CA VAL A 20 6.72 1.90 12.88
C VAL A 20 7.29 2.50 14.18
N GLN A 21 8.49 2.08 14.61
CA GLN A 21 9.15 2.67 15.77
C GLN A 21 9.40 4.17 15.60
N VAL A 22 9.90 4.59 14.43
CA VAL A 22 10.09 6.02 14.12
C VAL A 22 8.75 6.76 14.13
N LEU A 23 7.69 6.18 13.55
CA LEU A 23 6.36 6.77 13.59
C LEU A 23 5.89 6.99 15.05
N GLU A 24 6.07 6.00 15.91
CA GLU A 24 5.72 6.08 17.34
C GLU A 24 6.50 7.19 18.07
N GLU A 25 7.81 7.28 17.84
CA GLU A 25 8.65 8.32 18.44
C GLU A 25 8.25 9.74 18.00
N VAL A 26 7.92 9.92 16.72
CA VAL A 26 7.52 11.22 16.15
C VAL A 26 6.13 11.61 16.67
N THR A 27 5.18 10.68 16.68
CA THR A 27 3.83 10.89 17.24
C THR A 27 3.89 11.24 18.73
N ASN A 28 4.75 10.60 19.52
CA ASN A 28 4.90 10.88 20.96
C ASN A 28 5.40 12.32 21.24
N LYS A 29 6.09 12.93 20.27
CA LYS A 29 6.48 14.35 20.30
C LYS A 29 5.34 15.28 19.86
N LYS A 30 4.12 14.77 19.70
CA LYS A 30 2.91 15.49 19.27
C LYS A 30 3.04 16.12 17.88
N ILE A 31 3.88 15.54 17.02
CA ILE A 31 4.01 15.93 15.62
C ILE A 31 2.95 15.16 14.83
N GLU A 32 2.24 15.85 13.94
CA GLU A 32 1.26 15.22 13.06
C GLU A 32 1.96 14.26 12.08
N THR A 33 1.42 13.05 11.95
CA THR A 33 2.00 11.99 11.13
C THR A 33 0.98 11.36 10.20
N TRP A 34 1.48 10.81 9.09
CA TRP A 34 0.69 9.99 8.19
C TRP A 34 1.48 8.76 7.74
N ILE A 35 0.77 7.73 7.32
CA ILE A 35 1.31 6.54 6.68
C ILE A 35 0.96 6.61 5.20
N PHE A 36 1.97 6.47 4.34
CA PHE A 36 1.77 6.29 2.91
C PHE A 36 1.62 4.81 2.58
N LEU A 37 0.40 4.38 2.27
CA LEU A 37 0.06 3.03 1.83
C LEU A 37 0.10 2.97 0.30
N GLY A 38 1.30 2.87 -0.26
CA GLY A 38 1.47 2.78 -1.70
C GLY A 38 2.91 2.50 -2.14
N PRO A 39 3.12 2.08 -3.39
CA PRO A 39 2.06 1.71 -4.33
C PRO A 39 1.39 0.38 -3.94
N ILE A 40 0.06 0.33 -4.03
CA ILE A 40 -0.69 -0.92 -3.92
C ILE A 40 -0.53 -1.66 -5.25
N ILE A 41 0.15 -2.80 -5.19
CA ILE A 41 0.42 -3.72 -6.29
C ILE A 41 -0.57 -4.89 -6.16
N PRO A 42 -1.51 -5.03 -7.11
CA PRO A 42 -2.50 -6.10 -7.07
C PRO A 42 -1.88 -7.49 -6.94
N PHE A 43 -2.43 -8.30 -6.04
CA PHE A 43 -2.03 -9.65 -5.70
C PHE A 43 -0.62 -9.81 -5.10
N ILE A 44 0.06 -8.71 -4.76
CA ILE A 44 1.39 -8.73 -4.17
C ILE A 44 1.36 -8.18 -2.74
N ASN A 45 0.81 -6.98 -2.53
CA ASN A 45 0.78 -6.33 -1.21
C ASN A 45 -0.60 -5.78 -0.81
N ASP A 46 -1.65 -6.14 -1.56
CA ASP A 46 -3.02 -5.64 -1.43
C ASP A 46 -3.93 -6.57 -0.60
N ASP A 47 -3.34 -7.54 0.10
CA ASP A 47 -4.07 -8.48 0.93
C ASP A 47 -4.74 -7.77 2.12
N GLN A 48 -5.94 -8.20 2.44
CA GLN A 48 -6.78 -7.52 3.42
C GLN A 48 -6.17 -7.54 4.83
N GLU A 49 -5.49 -8.62 5.21
CA GLU A 49 -4.90 -8.77 6.53
C GLU A 49 -3.69 -7.85 6.73
N ASN A 50 -2.82 -7.71 5.73
CA ASN A 50 -1.71 -6.76 5.77
C ASN A 50 -2.21 -5.32 5.81
N ILE A 51 -3.25 -4.97 5.04
CA ILE A 51 -3.87 -3.64 5.10
C ILE A 51 -4.44 -3.38 6.50
N LYS A 52 -5.16 -4.34 7.10
CA LYS A 52 -5.66 -4.22 8.48
C LYS A 52 -4.54 -3.98 9.49
N LYS A 53 -3.40 -4.69 9.36
CA LYS A 53 -2.24 -4.47 10.24
C LYS A 53 -1.70 -3.04 10.14
N ILE A 54 -1.65 -2.46 8.93
CA ILE A 54 -1.23 -1.08 8.71
C ILE A 54 -2.24 -0.09 9.31
N ILE A 55 -3.54 -0.35 9.14
CA ILE A 55 -4.61 0.47 9.76
C ILE A 55 -4.49 0.45 11.28
N LYS A 56 -4.22 -0.70 11.89
CA LYS A 56 -3.99 -0.82 13.34
C LYS A 56 -2.78 -0.01 13.82
N VAL A 57 -1.71 0.04 13.01
CA VAL A 57 -0.56 0.92 13.31
C VAL A 57 -0.98 2.38 13.27
N ALA A 58 -1.75 2.80 12.26
CA ALA A 58 -2.25 4.17 12.16
C ALA A 58 -3.17 4.54 13.34
N GLU A 59 -4.09 3.65 13.71
CA GLU A 59 -4.99 3.79 14.86
C GLU A 59 -4.21 3.99 16.17
N LYS A 60 -3.23 3.11 16.46
CA LYS A 60 -2.37 3.21 17.65
C LYS A 60 -1.64 4.55 17.72
N ASN A 61 -1.21 5.07 16.57
CA ASN A 61 -0.40 6.28 16.46
C ASN A 61 -1.19 7.55 16.14
N LYS A 62 -2.52 7.48 16.06
CA LYS A 62 -3.39 8.59 15.64
C LYS A 62 -2.91 9.24 14.32
N SER A 63 -2.33 8.42 13.44
CA SER A 63 -1.81 8.86 12.13
C SER A 63 -2.89 8.74 11.06
N LYS A 64 -2.82 9.61 10.06
CA LYS A 64 -3.67 9.53 8.86
C LYS A 64 -3.11 8.49 7.88
N ILE A 65 -3.92 7.98 6.97
CA ILE A 65 -3.46 7.13 5.87
C ILE A 65 -3.68 7.82 4.53
N LEU A 66 -2.61 7.95 3.75
CA LEU A 66 -2.68 8.30 2.33
C LEU A 66 -2.42 7.04 1.53
N TYR A 67 -3.34 6.62 0.66
CA TYR A 67 -3.19 5.39 -0.11
C TYR A 67 -3.13 5.65 -1.62
N ASP A 68 -2.38 4.82 -2.35
CA ASP A 68 -2.22 4.98 -3.80
C ASP A 68 -2.06 3.64 -4.52
N LYS A 69 -2.50 3.59 -5.77
CA LYS A 69 -2.34 2.42 -6.65
C LYS A 69 -1.02 2.47 -7.38
N LEU A 70 -0.54 1.31 -7.84
CA LEU A 70 0.55 1.27 -8.81
C LEU A 70 0.16 2.03 -10.10
N ASN A 71 0.92 3.06 -10.44
CA ASN A 71 0.82 3.73 -11.74
C ASN A 71 1.64 2.98 -12.79
N LEU A 72 0.97 2.12 -13.56
CA LEU A 72 1.62 1.18 -14.47
C LEU A 72 2.03 1.83 -15.80
N LYS A 73 3.20 2.46 -15.81
CA LYS A 73 3.86 2.91 -17.05
C LYS A 73 4.70 1.77 -17.64
N LYS A 74 4.96 1.79 -18.96
CA LYS A 74 5.71 0.72 -19.65
C LYS A 74 7.03 0.39 -18.96
N TRP A 75 7.84 1.39 -18.65
CA TRP A 75 9.13 1.20 -17.97
C TRP A 75 9.00 0.68 -16.53
N VAL A 76 7.89 1.01 -15.83
CA VAL A 76 7.61 0.47 -14.50
C VAL A 76 7.32 -1.02 -14.61
N LEU A 77 6.46 -1.42 -15.55
CA LEU A 77 6.17 -2.83 -15.81
C LEU A 77 7.44 -3.60 -16.22
N ASP A 78 8.24 -3.04 -17.12
CA ASP A 78 9.52 -3.64 -17.55
C ASP A 78 10.47 -3.85 -16.36
N SER A 79 10.58 -2.85 -15.47
CA SER A 79 11.43 -2.93 -14.28
C SER A 79 10.95 -3.96 -13.24
N LEU A 80 9.63 -4.17 -13.15
CA LEU A 80 9.01 -5.09 -12.19
C LEU A 80 8.82 -6.50 -12.77
N LYS A 81 8.95 -6.70 -14.09
CA LYS A 81 8.57 -7.92 -14.79
C LYS A 81 9.12 -9.19 -14.14
N GLN A 82 10.43 -9.25 -13.91
CA GLN A 82 11.07 -10.43 -13.32
C GLN A 82 10.57 -10.72 -11.91
N PHE A 83 10.38 -9.68 -11.10
CA PHE A 83 9.86 -9.81 -9.75
C PHE A 83 8.42 -10.31 -9.76
N LEU A 84 7.55 -9.69 -10.57
CA LEU A 84 6.13 -10.03 -10.66
C LEU A 84 5.92 -11.48 -11.12
N GLU A 85 6.62 -11.93 -12.17
CA GLU A 85 6.50 -13.30 -12.67
C GLU A 85 7.05 -14.33 -11.69
N LYS A 86 8.06 -13.98 -10.89
CA LYS A 86 8.59 -14.86 -9.85
C LYS A 86 7.60 -15.02 -8.68
N GLU A 87 6.96 -13.94 -8.25
CA GLU A 87 6.02 -13.97 -7.13
C GLU A 87 4.65 -14.52 -7.55
N LYS A 88 4.19 -14.21 -8.76
CA LYS A 88 2.93 -14.67 -9.32
C LYS A 88 3.01 -14.77 -10.85
N PRO A 89 3.21 -15.97 -11.41
CA PRO A 89 3.24 -16.17 -12.85
C PRO A 89 1.98 -15.64 -13.55
N GLY A 90 2.16 -14.97 -14.69
CA GLY A 90 1.10 -14.34 -15.50
C GLY A 90 0.64 -12.98 -14.98
N LEU A 91 1.19 -12.48 -13.87
CA LEU A 91 0.77 -11.20 -13.31
C LEU A 91 1.11 -10.02 -14.24
N THR A 92 2.21 -10.09 -15.00
CA THR A 92 2.62 -9.01 -15.90
C THR A 92 1.63 -8.77 -17.05
N GLU A 93 0.94 -9.82 -17.49
CA GLU A 93 -0.13 -9.72 -18.50
C GLU A 93 -1.47 -9.27 -17.90
N LEU A 94 -1.69 -9.57 -16.61
CA LEU A 94 -2.92 -9.24 -15.89
C LEU A 94 -2.96 -7.78 -15.43
N LEU A 95 -1.84 -7.24 -14.93
CA LEU A 95 -1.77 -5.89 -14.36
C LEU A 95 -2.32 -4.81 -15.32
N PRO A 96 -1.97 -4.76 -16.61
CA PRO A 96 -2.53 -3.77 -17.53
C PRO A 96 -4.05 -3.82 -17.65
N LYS A 97 -4.66 -5.01 -17.55
CA LYS A 97 -6.11 -5.19 -17.66
C LYS A 97 -6.85 -4.68 -16.43
N ILE A 98 -6.31 -4.93 -15.24
CA ILE A 98 -6.95 -4.57 -13.96
C ILE A 98 -6.63 -3.15 -13.49
N LEU A 99 -5.49 -2.58 -13.91
CA LEU A 99 -5.12 -1.20 -13.59
C LEU A 99 -5.61 -0.20 -14.66
N HIS A 100 -6.26 -0.70 -15.72
CA HIS A 100 -6.93 0.13 -16.72
C HIS A 100 -7.98 1.04 -16.07
N PRO A 101 -8.14 2.30 -16.52
CA PRO A 101 -9.11 3.24 -15.93
C PRO A 101 -10.55 2.74 -15.86
N HIS A 102 -10.97 1.88 -16.80
CA HIS A 102 -12.31 1.28 -16.82
C HIS A 102 -12.47 0.01 -15.96
N SER A 103 -11.42 -0.45 -15.27
CA SER A 103 -11.52 -1.59 -14.37
C SER A 103 -12.15 -1.19 -13.03
N THR A 104 -12.99 -2.05 -12.47
CA THR A 104 -13.59 -1.85 -11.14
C THR A 104 -12.62 -2.17 -9.99
N TYR A 105 -11.50 -2.84 -10.27
CA TYR A 105 -10.56 -3.33 -9.25
C TYR A 105 -10.15 -2.22 -8.27
N TRP A 106 -9.74 -1.06 -8.79
CA TRP A 106 -9.27 0.03 -7.94
C TRP A 106 -10.40 0.69 -7.15
N LEU A 107 -11.59 0.83 -7.76
CA LEU A 107 -12.77 1.36 -7.08
C LEU A 107 -13.17 0.47 -5.90
N GLU A 108 -13.22 -0.85 -6.12
CA GLU A 108 -13.53 -1.83 -5.09
C GLU A 108 -12.46 -1.86 -3.99
N LYS A 109 -11.18 -1.84 -4.37
CA LYS A 109 -10.07 -1.81 -3.41
C LYS A 109 -10.09 -0.55 -2.54
N SER A 110 -10.30 0.62 -3.14
CA SER A 110 -10.40 1.90 -2.44
C SER A 110 -11.56 1.90 -1.46
N LYS A 111 -12.75 1.47 -1.91
CA LYS A 111 -13.95 1.34 -1.06
C LYS A 111 -13.71 0.40 0.13
N ASN A 112 -13.00 -0.71 -0.10
CA ASN A 112 -12.66 -1.65 0.96
C ASN A 112 -11.69 -1.04 1.98
N ILE A 113 -10.65 -0.33 1.53
CA ILE A 113 -9.71 0.39 2.41
C ILE A 113 -10.46 1.42 3.25
N GLU A 114 -11.25 2.28 2.61
CA GLU A 114 -12.04 3.31 3.30
C GLU A 114 -13.01 2.73 4.32
N THR A 115 -13.68 1.62 3.99
CA THR A 115 -14.56 0.91 4.93
C THR A 115 -13.80 0.41 6.14
N MET A 116 -12.61 -0.17 5.97
CA MET A 116 -11.79 -0.65 7.07
C MET A 116 -11.27 0.48 7.95
N CYS A 117 -10.80 1.57 7.36
CA CYS A 117 -10.35 2.76 8.09
C CYS A 117 -11.49 3.41 8.87
N LYS A 118 -12.67 3.57 8.27
CA LYS A 118 -13.86 4.11 8.95
C LYS A 118 -14.24 3.26 10.17
N LYS A 119 -14.19 1.94 10.05
CA LYS A 119 -14.46 1.02 11.17
C LYS A 119 -13.45 1.17 12.32
N ALA A 120 -12.19 1.48 12.00
CA ALA A 120 -11.12 1.70 12.97
C ALA A 120 -11.00 3.16 13.45
N GLY A 121 -11.86 4.08 12.99
CA GLY A 121 -11.77 5.50 13.34
C GLY A 121 -10.51 6.21 12.79
N VAL A 122 -9.90 5.67 11.73
CA VAL A 122 -8.69 6.22 11.10
C VAL A 122 -9.07 7.08 9.89
N GLU A 123 -8.57 8.31 9.82
CA GLU A 123 -8.69 9.14 8.61
C GLU A 123 -7.87 8.53 7.48
N CYS A 124 -8.52 8.23 6.36
CA CYS A 124 -7.83 7.79 5.14
C CYS A 124 -8.35 8.49 3.90
N LYS A 125 -7.47 8.73 2.93
CA LYS A 125 -7.84 9.28 1.63
C LYS A 125 -6.87 8.85 0.52
N PRO A 126 -7.28 8.92 -0.74
CA PRO A 126 -6.37 8.76 -1.87
C PRO A 126 -5.26 9.81 -1.80
N ALA A 127 -4.02 9.42 -2.07
CA ALA A 127 -2.89 10.34 -2.09
C ALA A 127 -2.95 11.32 -3.27
N PHE A 128 -3.56 10.89 -4.38
CA PHE A 128 -3.73 11.67 -5.60
C PHE A 128 -5.19 11.64 -6.06
N PRO A 129 -5.68 12.72 -6.71
CA PRO A 129 -7.00 12.71 -7.32
C PRO A 129 -7.07 11.66 -8.43
N TYR A 130 -8.23 11.03 -8.58
CA TYR A 130 -8.49 10.11 -9.68
C TYR A 130 -8.65 10.92 -10.97
N VAL A 131 -7.76 10.70 -11.93
CA VAL A 131 -7.84 11.22 -13.31
C VAL A 131 -8.36 10.11 -14.22
#